data_AF-A0A7R9R2N9-F1
#
_entry.id   AF-A0A7R9R2N9-F1
#
_cell.length_a   1.000
_cell.length_b   1.000
_cell.length_c   1.000
_cell.angle_alpha   90.00
_cell.angle_beta   90.00
_cell.angle_gamma   90.00
#
_symmetry.space_group_name_H-M   'P 1'
#
loop_
_entity.id
_entity.type
_entity.pdbx_description
1 polymer ?
#
loop_
_entity_poly.entity_id
_entity_poly.type
_entity_poly.pdbx_seq_one_letter_code
_entity_poly.pdbx_strand_id
1 'polypeptide(L)'
;MITNGHVQTSVNGIVVQNGLATTQMNNKAATGEEAPKAIVVTTRQQYGLPEDAIVFCNFNQLYKIDPQTLRTWVNILKRVPNSVLWLLRFPTVGETNIVASAASYGLPAGRLVFSNVAAKEEHVRRGQLVDVCLDT
;
A
#
# COMPACT_ATOMS: atom_id res chain seq x y z
N MET A 1 -17.98 -4.19 7.97
CA MET A 1 -17.85 -3.56 6.64
C MET A 1 -16.56 -4.00 5.96
N ILE A 2 -15.39 -3.73 6.55
CA ILE A 2 -14.07 -4.03 5.97
C ILE A 2 -13.87 -5.54 5.73
N THR A 3 -14.01 -6.37 6.77
CA THR A 3 -13.79 -7.83 6.69
C THR A 3 -14.70 -8.52 5.68
N ASN A 4 -15.93 -8.02 5.50
CA ASN A 4 -16.92 -8.61 4.60
C ASN A 4 -16.88 -7.99 3.19
N GLY A 5 -15.97 -7.06 2.92
CA GLY A 5 -15.87 -6.38 1.62
C GLY A 5 -17.09 -5.52 1.26
N HIS A 6 -17.93 -5.15 2.23
CA HIS A 6 -19.07 -4.28 1.95
C HIS A 6 -18.57 -2.91 1.48
N VAL A 7 -19.24 -2.36 0.46
CA VAL A 7 -18.89 -1.07 -0.15
C VAL A 7 -19.10 0.10 0.82
N GLN A 8 -20.16 0.05 1.64
CA GLN A 8 -20.45 1.06 2.65
C GLN A 8 -21.31 0.50 3.78
N THR A 9 -21.47 1.28 4.85
CA THR A 9 -22.42 1.06 5.94
C THR A 9 -22.89 2.41 6.50
N SER A 10 -23.75 2.40 7.52
CA SER A 10 -24.18 3.60 8.21
C SER A 10 -24.06 3.42 9.72
N VAL A 11 -23.57 4.45 10.41
CA VAL A 11 -23.50 4.52 11.86
C VAL A 11 -24.23 5.78 12.30
N ASN A 12 -25.34 5.63 13.03
CA ASN A 12 -26.20 6.74 13.46
C ASN A 12 -26.64 7.67 12.31
N GLY A 13 -26.93 7.10 11.14
CA GLY A 13 -27.33 7.84 9.95
C GLY A 13 -26.17 8.44 9.13
N ILE A 14 -24.93 8.35 9.62
CA ILE A 14 -23.74 8.82 8.91
C ILE A 14 -23.23 7.71 8.00
N VAL A 15 -23.14 8.00 6.70
CA VAL A 15 -22.59 7.07 5.71
C VAL A 15 -21.08 6.93 5.87
N VAL A 16 -20.63 5.68 5.98
CA VAL A 16 -19.23 5.29 6.07
C VAL A 16 -18.91 4.37 4.90
N GLN A 17 -17.91 4.74 4.12
CA GLN A 17 -17.51 4.04 2.89
C GLN A 17 -16.24 3.24 3.07
N ASN A 18 -16.16 2.11 2.40
CA ASN A 18 -14.96 1.31 2.29
C ASN A 18 -14.00 1.97 1.28
N GLY A 19 -12.79 2.29 1.73
CA GLY A 19 -11.78 2.98 0.93
C GLY A 19 -11.31 2.26 -0.34
N LEU A 20 -11.58 0.96 -0.48
CA LEU A 20 -11.31 0.19 -1.72
C LEU A 20 -12.42 0.33 -2.78
N ALA A 21 -13.56 0.93 -2.43
CA ALA A 21 -14.73 1.02 -3.30
C ALA A 21 -15.04 2.44 -3.76
N THR A 22 -14.13 3.40 -3.57
CA THR A 22 -14.35 4.82 -3.91
C THR A 22 -14.67 5.04 -5.39
N THR A 23 -14.04 4.28 -6.30
CA THR A 23 -14.31 4.33 -7.75
C THR A 23 -15.73 3.90 -8.13
N GLN A 24 -16.34 2.99 -7.35
CA GLN A 24 -17.71 2.53 -7.58
C GLN A 24 -18.74 3.57 -7.09
N MET A 25 -18.36 4.40 -6.12
CA MET A 25 -19.27 5.32 -5.44
C MET A 25 -19.25 6.73 -6.03
N ASN A 26 -18.07 7.27 -6.27
CA ASN A 26 -17.90 8.59 -6.87
C ASN A 26 -16.56 8.64 -7.62
N ASN A 27 -16.62 8.45 -8.94
CA ASN A 27 -15.43 8.42 -9.78
C ASN A 27 -14.65 9.74 -9.73
N LYS A 28 -15.33 10.90 -9.69
CA LYS A 28 -14.66 12.21 -9.59
C LYS A 28 -13.91 12.39 -8.28
N ALA A 29 -14.47 11.88 -7.17
CA ALA A 29 -13.75 11.87 -5.91
C ALA A 29 -12.53 10.93 -5.96
N ALA A 30 -12.68 9.75 -6.57
CA ALA A 30 -11.59 8.79 -6.71
C ALA A 30 -10.42 9.32 -7.58
N THR A 31 -10.72 10.05 -8.66
CA THR A 31 -9.72 10.71 -9.52
C THR A 31 -9.12 11.98 -8.91
N GLY A 32 -9.70 12.49 -7.81
CA GLY A 32 -9.28 13.71 -7.14
C GLY A 32 -9.81 15.00 -7.79
N GLU A 33 -10.77 14.89 -8.70
CA GLU A 33 -11.48 16.04 -9.31
C GLU A 33 -12.47 16.70 -8.32
N GLU A 34 -12.97 15.93 -7.35
CA GLU A 34 -13.84 16.41 -6.26
C GLU A 34 -13.36 15.89 -4.90
N ALA A 35 -13.72 16.57 -3.81
CA ALA A 35 -13.48 16.05 -2.47
C ALA A 35 -14.47 14.92 -2.12
N PRO A 36 -14.05 13.86 -1.40
CA PRO A 36 -14.97 12.86 -0.87
C PRO A 36 -16.02 13.49 0.06
N LYS A 37 -17.30 13.15 -0.14
CA LYS A 37 -18.42 13.69 0.66
C LYS A 37 -18.83 12.80 1.85
N ALA A 38 -18.33 11.56 1.90
CA ALA A 38 -18.62 10.59 2.96
C ALA A 38 -17.35 10.31 3.77
N ILE A 39 -17.51 9.75 4.98
CA ILE A 39 -16.39 9.24 5.76
C ILE A 39 -15.82 8.03 5.02
N VAL A 40 -14.52 8.03 4.74
CA VAL A 40 -13.83 6.91 4.07
C VAL A 40 -12.95 6.17 5.06
N VAL A 41 -13.15 4.87 5.19
CA VAL A 41 -12.37 4.02 6.10
C VAL A 41 -11.26 3.32 5.34
N THR A 42 -10.05 3.46 5.88
CA THR A 42 -8.80 2.87 5.34
C THR A 42 -8.09 2.11 6.46
N THR A 43 -7.62 0.91 6.19
CA THR A 43 -7.07 -0.05 7.17
C THR A 43 -5.90 -0.81 6.57
N ARG A 44 -4.98 -1.27 7.42
CA ARG A 44 -3.87 -2.13 6.99
C ARG A 44 -4.36 -3.47 6.43
N GLN A 45 -5.39 -4.06 7.03
CA GLN A 45 -6.05 -5.27 6.54
C GLN A 45 -6.45 -5.20 5.04
N GLN A 46 -6.97 -4.08 4.56
CA GLN A 46 -7.39 -3.91 3.14
C GLN A 46 -6.25 -4.14 2.14
N TYR A 47 -5.00 -3.94 2.57
CA TYR A 47 -3.81 -4.06 1.73
C TYR A 47 -2.91 -5.23 2.14
N GLY A 48 -3.39 -6.12 3.01
CA GLY A 48 -2.62 -7.26 3.50
C GLY A 48 -1.40 -6.85 4.34
N LEU A 49 -1.46 -5.69 5.00
CA LEU A 49 -0.39 -5.19 5.85
C LEU A 49 -0.56 -5.72 7.29
N PRO A 50 0.55 -6.00 8.00
CA PRO A 50 0.52 -6.38 9.41
C PRO A 50 0.08 -5.22 10.31
N GLU A 51 -0.81 -5.48 11.25
CA GLU A 51 -1.27 -4.47 12.23
C GLU A 51 -0.19 -4.14 13.27
N ASP A 52 0.73 -5.07 13.54
CA ASP A 52 1.70 -5.01 14.63
C ASP A 52 3.15 -4.96 14.15
N ALA A 53 3.43 -4.38 12.97
CA ALA A 53 4.79 -4.23 12.44
C ALA A 53 5.03 -2.84 11.86
N ILE A 54 6.30 -2.47 11.68
CA ILE A 54 6.66 -1.25 10.94
C ILE A 54 6.41 -1.46 9.45
N VAL A 55 5.66 -0.57 8.84
CA VAL A 55 5.39 -0.54 7.40
C VAL A 55 6.26 0.55 6.77
N PHE A 56 7.29 0.13 6.06
CA PHE A 56 7.98 0.99 5.11
C PHE A 56 7.21 1.01 3.79
N CYS A 57 7.28 2.10 3.01
CA CYS A 57 6.76 2.10 1.65
C CYS A 57 7.68 2.76 0.64
N ASN A 58 7.46 2.41 -0.63
CA ASN A 58 7.80 3.25 -1.76
C ASN A 58 6.74 3.03 -2.86
N PHE A 59 6.04 4.09 -3.26
CA PHE A 59 4.98 4.01 -4.26
C PHE A 59 5.38 4.57 -5.63
N ASN A 60 6.67 4.71 -5.92
CA ASN A 60 7.15 5.00 -7.26
C ASN A 60 7.00 3.80 -8.19
N GLN A 61 7.09 4.04 -9.50
CA GLN A 61 7.24 2.95 -10.46
C GLN A 61 8.57 2.24 -10.25
N LEU A 62 8.57 0.92 -10.42
CA LEU A 62 9.71 0.06 -10.06
C LEU A 62 10.98 0.33 -10.88
N TYR A 63 10.90 1.01 -12.03
CA TYR A 63 12.08 1.37 -12.82
C TYR A 63 13.04 2.32 -12.07
N LYS A 64 12.56 3.03 -11.03
CA LYS A 64 13.41 3.90 -10.21
C LYS A 64 14.24 3.14 -9.18
N ILE A 65 14.00 1.84 -9.01
CA ILE A 65 14.70 1.02 -8.03
C ILE A 65 15.89 0.37 -8.72
N ASP A 66 17.09 0.80 -8.37
CA ASP A 66 18.31 0.15 -8.80
C ASP A 66 18.79 -0.91 -7.77
N PRO A 67 19.82 -1.71 -8.10
CA PRO A 67 20.34 -2.73 -7.19
C PRO A 67 20.87 -2.18 -5.85
N GLN A 68 21.38 -0.95 -5.81
CA GLN A 68 21.91 -0.32 -4.61
C GLN A 68 20.79 0.16 -3.68
N THR A 69 19.75 0.79 -4.23
CA THR A 69 18.54 1.17 -3.50
C THR A 69 17.88 -0.06 -2.89
N LEU A 70 17.67 -1.13 -3.67
CA LEU A 70 17.07 -2.36 -3.14
C LEU A 70 17.94 -3.00 -2.04
N ARG A 71 19.27 -3.05 -2.22
CA ARG A 71 20.18 -3.58 -1.19
C ARG A 71 20.12 -2.77 0.11
N THR A 72 20.01 -1.45 -0.01
CA THR A 72 19.86 -0.55 1.14
C THR A 72 18.58 -0.86 1.90
N TRP A 73 17.45 -1.02 1.21
CA TRP A 73 16.18 -1.39 1.83
C TRP A 73 16.21 -2.77 2.47
N VAL A 74 16.84 -3.77 1.84
CA VAL A 74 17.03 -5.10 2.43
C VAL A 74 17.84 -5.01 3.74
N ASN A 75 18.88 -4.19 3.78
CA ASN A 75 19.67 -3.97 4.99
C ASN A 75 18.84 -3.32 6.12
N ILE A 76 17.97 -2.37 5.78
CA ILE A 76 17.01 -1.77 6.74
C ILE A 76 16.07 -2.85 7.30
N LEU A 77 15.44 -3.63 6.42
CA LEU A 77 14.51 -4.68 6.81
C LEU A 77 15.18 -5.75 7.69
N LYS A 78 16.45 -6.10 7.44
CA LYS A 78 17.20 -7.01 8.32
C LYS A 78 17.44 -6.44 9.71
N ARG A 79 17.64 -5.13 9.82
CA ARG A 79 17.88 -4.44 11.11
C ARG A 79 16.60 -4.11 11.87
N VAL A 80 15.45 -4.16 11.21
CA VAL A 80 14.12 -4.01 11.81
C VAL A 80 13.32 -5.29 11.57
N PRO A 81 13.50 -6.35 12.37
CA PRO A 81 12.96 -7.68 12.07
C PRO A 81 11.43 -7.71 11.91
N ASN A 82 10.73 -6.94 12.74
CA ASN A 82 9.28 -6.80 12.69
C ASN A 82 8.87 -5.63 11.78
N SER A 83 9.16 -5.76 10.48
CA SER A 83 8.78 -4.76 9.48
C SER A 83 8.52 -5.35 8.10
N VAL A 84 7.76 -4.65 7.28
CA VAL A 84 7.55 -4.97 5.86
C VAL A 84 7.87 -3.75 4.99
N LEU A 85 8.18 -4.00 3.72
CA LEU A 85 8.27 -2.96 2.70
C LEU A 85 7.11 -3.12 1.71
N TRP A 86 6.28 -2.09 1.62
CA TRP A 86 5.13 -2.03 0.75
C TRP A 86 5.45 -1.28 -0.55
N LEU A 87 5.42 -2.00 -1.66
CA LEU A 87 5.77 -1.52 -2.99
C LEU A 87 4.57 -1.47 -3.94
N LEU A 88 4.70 -0.66 -4.98
CA LEU A 88 3.78 -0.62 -6.11
C LEU A 88 4.07 -1.77 -7.09
N ARG A 89 3.05 -2.52 -7.50
CA ARG A 89 3.13 -3.54 -8.55
C ARG A 89 3.06 -2.89 -9.93
N PHE A 90 4.09 -2.12 -10.32
CA PHE A 90 4.13 -1.49 -11.64
C PHE A 90 5.55 -1.21 -12.16
N PRO A 91 5.95 -1.78 -13.31
CA PRO A 91 5.21 -2.73 -14.14
C PRO A 91 5.09 -4.12 -13.47
N THR A 92 4.10 -4.92 -13.86
CA THR A 92 3.79 -6.22 -13.23
C THR A 92 4.99 -7.18 -13.17
N VAL A 93 5.80 -7.21 -14.22
CA VAL A 93 7.02 -8.06 -14.28
C VAL A 93 8.07 -7.69 -13.24
N GLY A 94 8.03 -6.47 -12.69
CA GLY A 94 9.00 -6.00 -11.71
C GLY A 94 8.88 -6.70 -10.36
N GLU A 95 7.68 -7.15 -9.97
CA GLU A 95 7.45 -7.82 -8.69
C GLU A 95 8.32 -9.08 -8.55
N THR A 96 8.27 -9.99 -9.54
CA THR A 96 9.05 -11.23 -9.52
C THR A 96 10.55 -10.96 -9.45
N ASN A 97 11.04 -9.94 -10.17
CA ASN A 97 12.46 -9.58 -10.21
C ASN A 97 12.93 -8.97 -8.88
N ILE A 98 12.12 -8.10 -8.27
CA ILE A 98 12.43 -7.51 -6.96
C ILE A 98 12.43 -8.59 -5.88
N VAL A 99 11.44 -9.49 -5.87
CA VAL A 99 11.39 -10.60 -4.90
C VAL A 99 12.62 -11.51 -5.04
N ALA A 100 12.98 -11.91 -6.26
CA ALA A 100 14.16 -12.75 -6.50
C ALA A 100 15.46 -12.05 -6.08
N SER A 101 15.61 -10.76 -6.38
CA SER A 101 16.79 -9.97 -6.02
C SER A 101 16.89 -9.73 -4.50
N ALA A 102 15.77 -9.44 -3.83
CA ALA A 102 15.74 -9.30 -2.38
C ALA A 102 16.09 -10.63 -1.68
N ALA A 103 15.60 -11.75 -2.21
CA ALA A 103 15.96 -13.09 -1.73
C ALA A 103 17.46 -13.39 -1.90
N SER A 104 18.07 -13.02 -3.04
CA SER A 104 19.51 -13.19 -3.25
C SER A 104 20.36 -12.31 -2.31
N TYR A 105 19.80 -11.19 -1.83
CA TYR A 105 20.37 -10.37 -0.75
C TYR A 105 20.09 -10.94 0.64
N GLY A 106 19.39 -12.06 0.77
CA GLY A 106 19.10 -12.75 2.03
C GLY A 106 17.91 -12.16 2.80
N LEU A 107 16.96 -11.53 2.13
CA LEU A 107 15.69 -11.13 2.76
C LEU A 107 14.76 -12.35 2.86
N PRO A 108 14.21 -12.68 4.05
CA PRO A 108 13.20 -13.73 4.18
C PRO A 108 11.94 -13.46 3.37
N ALA A 109 11.23 -14.52 2.98
CA ALA A 109 9.91 -14.40 2.34
C ALA A 109 8.90 -13.68 3.24
N GLY A 110 7.89 -13.03 2.65
CA GLY A 110 6.84 -12.31 3.37
C GLY A 110 7.22 -10.91 3.87
N ARG A 111 8.48 -10.46 3.63
CA ARG A 111 8.95 -9.11 4.02
C ARG A 111 8.62 -8.02 3.02
N LEU A 112 8.16 -8.39 1.82
CA LEU A 112 7.71 -7.48 0.77
C LEU A 112 6.22 -7.67 0.53
N VAL A 113 5.48 -6.56 0.49
CA VAL A 113 4.05 -6.52 0.17
C VAL A 113 3.87 -5.68 -1.09
N PHE A 114 2.99 -6.09 -1.99
CA PHE A 114 2.75 -5.40 -3.25
C PHE A 114 1.27 -5.08 -3.44
N SER A 115 0.98 -3.83 -3.82
CA SER A 115 -0.38 -3.40 -4.20
C SER A 115 -0.43 -2.90 -5.64
N ASN A 116 -1.59 -3.00 -6.27
CA ASN A 116 -1.81 -2.42 -7.58
C ASN A 116 -1.78 -0.89 -7.53
N VAL A 117 -1.65 -0.28 -8.72
CA VAL A 117 -1.92 1.15 -8.89
C VAL A 117 -3.36 1.44 -8.47
N ALA A 118 -3.51 2.44 -7.62
CA ALA A 118 -4.81 2.89 -7.11
C ALA A 118 -5.22 4.21 -7.77
N ALA A 119 -6.50 4.56 -7.64
CA ALA A 119 -6.99 5.88 -8.02
C ALA A 119 -6.27 6.97 -7.20
N LYS A 120 -6.24 8.20 -7.72
CA LYS A 120 -5.41 9.29 -7.17
C LYS A 120 -5.70 9.54 -5.68
N GLU A 121 -6.97 9.61 -5.31
CA GLU A 121 -7.39 9.82 -3.93
C GLU A 121 -6.95 8.66 -3.03
N GLU A 122 -7.20 7.42 -3.45
CA GLU A 122 -6.85 6.22 -2.68
C GLU A 122 -5.33 6.09 -2.52
N HIS A 123 -4.56 6.40 -3.57
CA HIS A 123 -3.10 6.37 -3.53
C HIS A 123 -2.54 7.32 -2.46
N VAL A 124 -3.10 8.52 -2.33
CA VAL A 124 -2.69 9.48 -1.30
C VAL A 124 -3.18 9.02 0.08
N ARG A 125 -4.46 8.67 0.20
CA ARG A 125 -5.08 8.26 1.46
C ARG A 125 -4.42 7.04 2.08
N ARG A 126 -4.11 6.00 1.29
CA ARG A 126 -3.47 4.77 1.81
C ARG A 126 -2.04 5.00 2.32
N GLY A 127 -1.40 6.12 1.96
CA GLY A 127 -0.14 6.56 2.55
C GLY A 127 -0.21 6.77 4.07
N GLN A 128 -1.41 7.03 4.61
CA GLN A 128 -1.66 7.14 6.06
C GLN A 128 -1.43 5.83 6.82
N LEU A 129 -1.38 4.68 6.13
CA LEU A 129 -1.16 3.37 6.75
C LEU A 129 0.31 3.03 6.98
N VAL A 130 1.20 3.85 6.43
CA VAL A 130 2.66 3.64 6.39
C VAL A 130 3.31 4.41 7.53
N ASP A 131 4.35 3.82 8.13
CA ASP A 131 5.14 4.47 9.18
C ASP A 131 6.24 5.36 8.57
N VAL A 132 6.96 4.87 7.55
CA VAL A 132 8.06 5.61 6.90
C VAL A 132 8.09 5.34 5.39
N CYS A 133 8.20 6.40 4.57
CA CYS A 133 8.51 6.28 3.15
C CYS A 133 10.02 6.24 2.93
N LEU A 134 10.52 5.24 2.20
CA LEU A 134 11.93 5.13 1.82
C LEU A 134 12.07 5.60 0.37
N ASP A 135 12.75 6.71 0.13
CA ASP A 135 12.94 7.22 -1.24
C ASP A 135 13.93 6.37 -2.06
N THR A 136 13.89 6.53 -3.38
CA THR A 136 14.75 5.81 -4.34
C THR A 136 16.05 6.53 -4.66
#